data_AF-A0A2R6NWH9-F1
#
_entry.id   AF-A0A2R6NWH9-F1
#
_cell.length_a   1.000
_cell.length_b   1.000
_cell.length_c   1.000
_cell.angle_alpha   90.00
_cell.angle_beta   90.00
_cell.angle_gamma   90.00
#
_symmetry.space_group_name_H-M   'P 1'
#
loop_
_entity.id
_entity.type
_entity.pdbx_description
1 polymer ?
#
loop_
_entity_poly.entity_id
_entity_poly.type
_entity_poly.pdbx_seq_one_letter_code
_entity_poly.pdbx_strand_id
1 'polypeptide(L)'
;MSASGTILGRILPGILGNRIGIFNLIIIYTALGGAVIFTMSKATETSGLIAFAAVYGPCGGVLQSLFPALVASYNDGVTASEYGLRLGFGFLVYGIGCLVGGPINGALLNPPSYDWEASIVFSGVMIWAGCVALIASRRILAVRKGSWRV
;
A
#
# COMPACT_ATOMS: atom_id res chain seq x y z
N MET A 1 -7.14 -15.14 -12.91
CA MET A 1 -5.71 -15.47 -12.72
C MET A 1 -5.07 -14.47 -11.76
N SER A 2 -5.15 -14.66 -10.42
CA SER A 2 -4.57 -13.65 -9.50
C SER A 2 -4.06 -14.16 -8.14
N ALA A 3 -4.16 -15.45 -7.82
CA ALA A 3 -3.66 -15.97 -6.53
C ALA A 3 -2.14 -16.23 -6.52
N SER A 4 -1.53 -16.56 -7.66
CA SER A 4 -0.12 -16.97 -7.71
C SER A 4 0.87 -15.79 -7.66
N GLY A 5 0.52 -14.64 -8.24
CA GLY A 5 1.39 -13.45 -8.24
C GLY A 5 1.50 -12.76 -6.88
N THR A 6 0.46 -12.88 -6.05
CA THR A 6 0.45 -12.34 -4.67
C THR A 6 1.32 -13.15 -3.74
N ILE A 7 1.46 -14.47 -3.93
CA ILE A 7 2.28 -15.33 -3.05
C ILE A 7 3.76 -14.91 -3.08
N LEU A 8 4.31 -14.63 -4.27
CA LEU A 8 5.67 -14.10 -4.40
C LEU A 8 5.81 -12.74 -3.71
N GLY A 9 4.82 -11.86 -3.88
CA GLY A 9 4.76 -10.57 -3.19
C GLY A 9 4.55 -10.67 -1.67
N ARG A 10 4.18 -11.83 -1.12
CA ARG A 10 3.98 -12.02 0.34
C ARG A 10 5.20 -12.63 1.02
N ILE A 11 5.98 -13.44 0.31
CA ILE A 11 7.16 -14.14 0.85
C ILE A 11 8.42 -13.26 0.73
N LEU A 12 8.63 -12.58 -0.40
CA LEU A 12 9.79 -11.71 -0.61
C LEU A 12 9.95 -10.61 0.46
N PRO A 13 8.88 -9.90 0.87
CA PRO A 13 8.99 -8.81 1.84
C PRO A 13 9.34 -9.29 3.24
N GLY A 14 8.93 -10.51 3.62
CA GLY A 14 9.31 -11.10 4.90
C GLY A 14 10.82 -11.36 4.99
N ILE A 15 11.42 -11.82 3.89
CA ILE A 15 12.86 -12.09 3.81
C ILE A 15 13.67 -10.78 3.73
N LEU A 16 13.25 -9.83 2.89
CA LEU A 16 13.93 -8.53 2.77
C LEU A 16 13.68 -7.63 3.99
N GLY A 17 12.51 -7.74 4.64
CA GLY A 17 12.14 -6.97 5.83
C GLY A 17 13.06 -7.24 7.01
N ASN A 18 13.58 -8.46 7.13
CA ASN A 18 14.58 -8.84 8.14
C ASN A 18 15.95 -8.18 7.94
N ARG A 19 16.28 -7.67 6.73
CA ARG A 19 17.56 -6.98 6.46
C ARG A 19 17.44 -5.46 6.38
N ILE A 20 16.34 -4.92 5.85
CA ILE A 20 16.21 -3.50 5.49
C ILE A 20 15.31 -2.72 6.47
N GLY A 21 14.53 -3.45 7.29
CA GLY A 21 13.51 -2.88 8.17
C GLY A 21 12.15 -2.81 7.48
N ILE A 22 11.12 -3.32 8.17
CA ILE A 22 9.74 -3.42 7.65
C ILE A 22 9.19 -2.05 7.24
N PHE A 23 9.56 -0.98 7.96
CA PHE A 23 9.13 0.39 7.68
C PHE A 23 9.69 0.95 6.37
N ASN A 24 10.99 0.76 6.12
CA ASN A 24 11.61 1.20 4.86
C ASN A 24 11.02 0.47 3.67
N LEU A 25 10.77 -0.83 3.84
CA LEU A 25 10.25 -1.68 2.81
C LEU A 25 8.82 -1.26 2.42
N ILE A 26 7.93 -1.01 3.40
CA ILE A 26 6.59 -0.47 3.13
C ILE A 26 6.67 0.85 2.34
N ILE A 27 7.51 1.80 2.76
CA ILE A 27 7.61 3.11 2.09
C ILE A 27 8.08 2.97 0.64
N ILE A 28 9.11 2.15 0.39
CA ILE A 28 9.63 1.92 -0.97
C ILE A 28 8.55 1.28 -1.85
N TYR A 29 7.84 0.27 -1.33
CA TYR A 29 6.78 -0.39 -2.08
C TYR A 29 5.58 0.52 -2.34
N THR A 30 5.16 1.36 -1.38
CA THR A 30 4.08 2.33 -1.59
C THR A 30 4.49 3.41 -2.59
N ALA A 31 5.73 3.90 -2.54
CA ALA A 31 6.25 4.88 -3.50
C ALA A 31 6.34 4.31 -4.93
N LEU A 32 6.88 3.10 -5.08
CA LEU A 32 6.94 2.40 -6.36
C LEU A 32 5.53 2.08 -6.90
N GLY A 33 4.63 1.58 -6.04
CA GLY A 33 3.24 1.31 -6.41
C GLY A 33 2.50 2.56 -6.87
N GLY A 34 2.70 3.70 -6.19
CA GLY A 34 2.16 4.99 -6.58
C GLY A 34 2.72 5.49 -7.92
N ALA A 35 4.01 5.31 -8.17
CA ALA A 35 4.64 5.67 -9.45
C ALA A 35 4.12 4.80 -10.61
N VAL A 36 3.93 3.49 -10.37
CA VAL A 36 3.40 2.56 -11.37
C VAL A 36 1.95 2.87 -11.73
N ILE A 37 1.12 3.35 -10.80
CA ILE A 37 -0.26 3.74 -11.12
C ILE A 37 -0.33 4.87 -12.14
N PHE A 38 0.62 5.82 -12.12
CA PHE A 38 0.67 6.86 -13.15
C PHE A 38 1.00 6.33 -14.54
N THR A 39 1.68 5.18 -14.65
CA THR A 39 1.94 4.56 -15.96
C THR A 39 0.68 3.94 -16.58
N MET A 40 -0.35 3.67 -15.78
CA MET A 40 -1.66 3.18 -16.26
C MET A 40 -2.33 4.18 -17.21
N SER A 41 -2.11 5.48 -17.05
CA SER A 41 -2.66 6.51 -17.96
C SER A 41 -2.12 6.39 -19.39
N LYS A 42 -0.93 5.80 -19.56
CA LYS A 42 -0.32 5.55 -20.88
C LYS A 42 -0.61 4.16 -21.45
N ALA A 43 -1.27 3.29 -20.69
CA ALA A 43 -1.56 1.92 -21.11
C ALA A 43 -2.88 1.87 -21.92
N THR A 44 -2.85 2.39 -23.16
CA THR A 44 -4.00 2.36 -24.08
C THR A 44 -4.15 1.03 -24.82
N GLU A 45 -3.12 0.17 -24.79
CA GLU A 45 -3.11 -1.15 -25.43
C GLU A 45 -3.23 -2.31 -24.43
N THR A 46 -3.84 -3.42 -24.86
CA THR A 46 -4.02 -4.65 -24.07
C THR A 46 -2.69 -5.21 -23.53
N SER A 47 -1.62 -5.10 -24.32
CA SER A 47 -0.25 -5.47 -23.94
C SER A 47 0.25 -4.65 -22.74
N GLY A 48 -0.02 -3.34 -22.75
CA GLY A 48 0.30 -2.42 -21.66
C GLY A 48 -0.45 -2.72 -20.38
N LEU A 49 -1.73 -3.09 -20.47
CA LEU A 49 -2.53 -3.49 -19.30
C LEU A 49 -1.99 -4.78 -18.64
N ILE A 50 -1.59 -5.77 -19.44
CA ILE A 50 -1.03 -7.03 -18.94
C ILE A 50 0.32 -6.79 -18.24
N ALA A 51 1.18 -5.97 -18.84
CA ALA A 51 2.46 -5.58 -18.24
C ALA A 51 2.26 -4.82 -16.92
N PHE A 52 1.30 -3.88 -16.89
CA PHE A 52 0.91 -3.18 -15.67
C PHE A 52 0.42 -4.14 -14.59
N ALA A 53 -0.50 -5.07 -14.91
CA ALA A 53 -1.03 -6.03 -13.95
C ALA A 53 0.07 -6.96 -13.39
N ALA A 54 1.06 -7.33 -14.21
CA ALA A 54 2.18 -8.16 -13.80
C ALA A 54 3.12 -7.43 -12.81
N VAL A 55 3.28 -6.11 -12.95
CA VAL A 55 4.15 -5.30 -12.07
C VAL A 55 3.40 -4.83 -10.81
N TYR A 56 2.18 -4.34 -10.98
CA TYR A 56 1.37 -3.81 -9.88
C TYR A 56 0.79 -4.91 -8.98
N GLY A 57 0.43 -6.07 -9.56
CA GLY A 57 -0.18 -7.19 -8.82
C GLY A 57 0.66 -7.67 -7.62
N PRO A 58 1.97 -7.95 -7.78
CA PRO A 58 2.85 -8.27 -6.66
C PRO A 58 2.94 -7.14 -5.64
N CYS A 59 2.99 -5.87 -6.07
CA CYS A 59 3.13 -4.71 -5.18
C CYS A 59 1.92 -4.53 -4.25
N GLY A 60 0.69 -4.74 -4.75
CA GLY A 60 -0.52 -4.64 -3.93
C GLY A 60 -0.58 -5.67 -2.80
N GLY A 61 -0.06 -6.89 -3.04
CA GLY A 61 -0.01 -7.96 -2.05
C GLY A 61 0.95 -7.72 -0.88
N VAL A 62 2.02 -6.98 -1.14
CA VAL A 62 3.10 -6.70 -0.19
C VAL A 62 2.58 -5.84 0.97
N LEU A 63 1.81 -4.79 0.68
CA LEU A 63 1.27 -3.88 1.69
C LEU A 63 0.33 -4.59 2.67
N GLN A 64 -0.57 -5.43 2.14
CA GLN A 64 -1.50 -6.20 2.96
C GLN A 64 -0.77 -7.16 3.91
N SER A 65 0.33 -7.76 3.48
CA SER A 65 1.10 -8.72 4.28
C SER A 65 2.08 -8.08 5.25
N LEU A 66 2.57 -6.88 4.95
CA LEU A 66 3.44 -6.14 5.85
C LEU A 66 2.67 -5.39 6.93
N PHE A 67 1.38 -5.11 6.75
CA PHE A 67 0.58 -4.37 7.72
C PHE A 67 0.55 -5.03 9.13
N PRO A 68 0.28 -6.35 9.28
CA PRO A 68 0.37 -7.00 10.58
C PRO A 68 1.79 -6.99 11.16
N ALA A 69 2.79 -7.20 10.31
CA ALA A 69 4.20 -7.18 10.72
C ALA A 69 4.65 -5.80 11.22
N LEU A 70 4.13 -4.72 10.61
CA LEU A 70 4.35 -3.34 11.03
C LEU A 70 3.77 -3.11 12.43
N VAL A 71 2.52 -3.51 12.67
CA VAL A 71 1.87 -3.38 13.98
C VAL A 71 2.61 -4.21 15.03
N ALA A 72 3.11 -5.39 14.66
CA ALA A 72 3.88 -6.25 15.55
C ALA A 72 5.22 -5.60 15.96
N SER A 73 5.92 -4.98 15.00
CA SER A 73 7.20 -4.28 15.25
C SER A 73 7.10 -3.06 16.19
N TYR A 74 5.87 -2.59 16.46
CA TYR A 74 5.60 -1.46 17.33
C TYR A 74 5.24 -1.87 18.77
N ASN A 75 4.95 -3.15 18.98
CA ASN A 75 4.32 -3.66 20.20
C ASN A 75 5.31 -4.44 21.10
N ASP A 76 6.60 -4.04 21.10
CA ASP A 76 7.60 -4.58 22.02
C ASP A 76 7.11 -4.38 23.48
N GLY A 77 6.64 -5.46 24.13
CA GLY A 77 6.18 -5.46 25.52
C GLY A 77 4.67 -5.29 25.75
N VAL A 78 3.84 -5.38 24.71
CA VAL A 78 2.37 -5.22 24.81
C VAL A 78 1.64 -6.57 24.80
N THR A 79 0.62 -6.75 25.64
CA THR A 79 -0.20 -7.97 25.72
C THR A 79 -0.91 -8.29 24.38
N ALA A 80 -1.06 -9.56 24.03
CA ALA A 80 -1.67 -10.01 22.77
C ALA A 80 -3.07 -9.42 22.48
N SER A 81 -3.85 -9.10 23.54
CA SER A 81 -5.15 -8.44 23.44
C SER A 81 -5.06 -7.02 22.83
N GLU A 82 -4.07 -6.24 23.25
CA GLU A 82 -3.85 -4.89 22.71
C GLU A 82 -3.31 -4.92 21.27
N TYR A 83 -2.52 -5.93 20.92
CA TYR A 83 -2.09 -6.14 19.52
C TYR A 83 -3.29 -6.35 18.60
N GLY A 84 -4.22 -7.23 18.99
CA GLY A 84 -5.45 -7.49 18.23
C GLY A 84 -6.32 -6.23 18.08
N LEU A 85 -6.45 -5.43 19.14
CA LEU A 85 -7.21 -4.19 19.11
C LEU A 85 -6.60 -3.17 18.13
N ARG A 86 -5.29 -2.93 18.19
CA ARG A 86 -4.58 -1.99 17.31
C ARG A 86 -4.67 -2.42 15.84
N LEU A 87 -4.51 -3.72 15.59
CA LEU A 87 -4.64 -4.30 14.25
C LEU A 87 -6.08 -4.18 13.73
N GLY A 88 -7.08 -4.44 14.58
CA GLY A 88 -8.50 -4.30 14.27
C GLY A 88 -8.89 -2.85 13.91
N PHE A 89 -8.45 -1.86 14.69
CA PHE A 89 -8.66 -0.45 14.35
C PHE A 89 -8.03 -0.06 13.02
N GLY A 90 -6.82 -0.57 12.74
CA GLY A 90 -6.15 -0.38 11.45
C GLY A 90 -6.98 -0.89 10.26
N PHE A 91 -7.52 -2.12 10.38
CA PHE A 91 -8.37 -2.69 9.34
C PHE A 91 -9.74 -2.02 9.22
N LEU A 92 -10.27 -1.46 10.31
CA LEU A 92 -11.52 -0.70 10.28
C LEU A 92 -11.37 0.57 9.42
N VAL A 93 -10.31 1.34 9.64
CA VAL A 93 -10.01 2.53 8.82
C VAL A 93 -9.76 2.15 7.36
N TYR A 94 -9.02 1.07 7.12
CA TYR A 94 -8.81 0.53 5.77
C TYR A 94 -10.13 0.17 5.08
N GLY A 95 -11.05 -0.50 5.80
CA GLY A 95 -12.36 -0.88 5.27
C GLY A 95 -13.21 0.32 4.85
N ILE A 96 -13.20 1.41 5.62
CA ILE A 96 -13.88 2.67 5.25
C ILE A 96 -13.28 3.25 3.96
N GLY A 97 -11.95 3.25 3.84
CA GLY A 97 -11.27 3.71 2.63
C GLY A 97 -11.64 2.90 1.40
N CYS A 98 -11.70 1.57 1.50
CA CYS A 98 -12.15 0.70 0.42
C CYS A 98 -13.61 0.93 0.04
N LEU A 99 -14.49 1.19 1.01
CA LEU A 99 -15.91 1.45 0.77
C LEU A 99 -16.14 2.76 0.01
N VAL A 100 -15.40 3.82 0.37
CA VAL A 100 -15.57 5.16 -0.20
C VAL A 100 -14.82 5.34 -1.52
N GLY A 101 -13.68 4.65 -1.70
CA GLY A 101 -12.85 4.77 -2.91
C GLY A 101 -13.54 4.31 -4.19
N GLY A 102 -14.34 3.24 -4.13
CA GLY A 102 -15.06 2.71 -5.29
C GLY A 102 -16.06 3.70 -5.89
N PRO A 103 -17.01 4.24 -5.10
CA PRO A 103 -17.96 5.26 -5.55
C PRO A 103 -17.29 6.54 -6.06
N ILE A 104 -16.19 6.99 -5.44
CA ILE A 104 -15.47 8.19 -5.90
C ILE A 104 -14.86 7.95 -7.29
N ASN A 105 -14.17 6.83 -7.48
CA ASN A 105 -13.63 6.46 -8.80
C ASN A 105 -14.74 6.27 -9.85
N GLY A 106 -15.90 5.74 -9.44
CA GLY A 106 -17.07 5.62 -10.31
C GLY A 106 -17.66 6.97 -10.71
N ALA A 107 -17.75 7.91 -9.76
CA ALA A 107 -18.26 9.26 -10.01
C ALA A 107 -17.28 10.15 -10.79
N LEU A 108 -15.98 9.81 -10.80
CA LEU A 108 -14.98 10.47 -11.64
C LEU A 108 -15.10 10.03 -13.11
N LEU A 109 -15.65 8.85 -13.38
CA LEU A 109 -16.02 8.39 -14.72
C LEU A 109 -17.43 8.88 -15.09
N ASN A 110 -17.53 10.10 -15.61
CA ASN A 110 -18.81 10.64 -16.09
C ASN A 110 -18.95 10.54 -17.62
N PRO A 111 -20.15 10.20 -18.15
CA PRO A 111 -20.44 10.31 -19.58
C PRO A 111 -20.46 11.78 -20.04
N PRO A 112 -20.13 12.09 -21.32
CA PRO A 112 -20.06 11.19 -22.48
C PRO A 112 -18.66 10.71 -22.89
N SER A 113 -17.58 11.33 -22.39
CA SER A 113 -16.21 10.87 -22.57
C SER A 113 -15.74 10.17 -21.29
N TYR A 114 -15.55 8.85 -21.36
CA TYR A 114 -15.00 8.08 -20.25
C TYR A 114 -13.51 8.38 -20.07
N ASP A 115 -13.19 9.51 -19.44
CA ASP A 115 -11.82 9.94 -19.18
C ASP A 115 -11.29 9.26 -17.91
N TRP A 116 -10.45 8.24 -18.11
CA TRP A 116 -9.85 7.47 -17.02
C TRP A 116 -8.74 8.22 -16.28
N GLU A 117 -8.27 9.34 -16.82
CA GLU A 117 -7.18 10.12 -16.24
C GLU A 117 -7.51 10.65 -14.85
N ALA A 118 -8.74 11.15 -14.63
CA ALA A 118 -9.14 11.70 -13.35
C ALA A 118 -9.14 10.63 -12.23
N SER A 119 -9.61 9.42 -12.52
CA SER A 119 -9.60 8.29 -11.58
C SER A 119 -8.19 7.75 -11.30
N ILE A 120 -7.32 7.76 -12.31
CA ILE A 120 -5.92 7.36 -12.16
C ILE A 120 -5.16 8.37 -11.29
N VAL A 121 -5.35 9.66 -11.55
CA VAL A 121 -4.74 10.73 -10.73
C VAL A 121 -5.25 10.69 -9.30
N PHE A 122 -6.57 10.52 -9.08
CA PHE A 122 -7.13 10.38 -7.73
C PHE A 122 -6.50 9.19 -6.98
N SER A 123 -6.45 8.02 -7.61
CA SER A 123 -5.88 6.81 -7.01
C SER A 123 -4.39 6.96 -6.71
N GLY A 124 -3.64 7.59 -7.62
CA GLY A 124 -2.22 7.90 -7.43
C GLY A 124 -1.98 8.86 -6.27
N VAL A 125 -2.73 9.96 -6.21
CA VAL A 125 -2.63 10.96 -5.12
C VAL A 125 -2.96 10.35 -3.77
N MET A 126 -3.99 9.50 -3.67
CA MET A 126 -4.33 8.81 -2.41
C MET A 126 -3.20 7.89 -1.93
N ILE A 127 -2.54 7.17 -2.84
CA ILE A 127 -1.40 6.30 -2.49
C ILE A 127 -0.18 7.12 -2.07
N TRP A 128 0.09 8.24 -2.74
CA TRP A 128 1.15 9.17 -2.34
C TRP A 128 0.85 9.84 -1.00
N ALA A 129 -0.40 10.22 -0.73
CA ALA A 129 -0.83 10.72 0.58
C ALA A 129 -0.59 9.68 1.68
N GLY A 130 -0.91 8.40 1.41
CA GLY A 130 -0.58 7.28 2.29
C GLY A 130 0.94 7.12 2.49
N CYS A 131 1.74 7.27 1.43
CA CYS A 131 3.20 7.24 1.51
C CYS A 131 3.75 8.35 2.41
N VAL A 132 3.25 9.58 2.27
CA VAL A 132 3.65 10.71 3.12
C VAL A 132 3.26 10.45 4.59
N ALA A 133 2.07 9.91 4.84
CA ALA A 133 1.65 9.53 6.18
C ALA A 133 2.56 8.43 6.79
N LEU A 134 2.98 7.46 6.00
CA LEU A 134 3.94 6.42 6.41
C LEU A 134 5.33 7.01 6.70
N ILE A 135 5.80 7.96 5.90
CA ILE A 135 7.06 8.69 6.15
C ILE A 135 6.96 9.51 7.44
N ALA A 136 5.85 10.21 7.67
CA ALA A 136 5.61 10.96 8.91
C ALA A 136 5.58 10.02 10.12
N SER A 137 4.90 8.88 10.02
CA SER A 137 4.88 7.84 11.06
C SER A 137 6.28 7.31 11.35
N ARG A 138 7.09 7.05 10.32
CA ARG A 138 8.51 6.68 10.46
C ARG A 138 9.31 7.76 11.19
N ARG A 139 9.13 9.03 10.85
CA ARG A 139 9.83 10.16 11.50
C ARG A 139 9.48 10.26 12.97
N ILE A 140 8.20 10.17 13.33
CA ILE A 140 7.74 10.20 14.72
C ILE A 140 8.31 8.99 15.49
N LEU A 141 8.32 7.81 14.86
CA LEU A 141 8.88 6.61 15.46
C LEU A 141 10.40 6.69 15.67
N ALA A 142 11.13 7.23 14.69
CA ALA A 142 12.57 7.42 14.80
C ALA A 142 12.93 8.38 15.95
N VAL A 143 12.12 9.43 16.14
CA VAL A 143 12.27 10.37 17.27
C VAL A 143 11.93 9.71 18.61
N ARG A 144 10.88 8.86 18.66
CA ARG A 144 10.48 8.16 19.89
C ARG A 144 11.44 7.05 20.34
N LYS A 145 11.96 6.24 19.40
CA LYS A 145 12.85 5.11 19.71
C LYS A 145 14.33 5.53 19.87
N GLY A 146 14.72 6.75 19.47
CA GLY A 146 16.08 7.27 19.64
C GLY A 146 17.18 6.44 18.96
N SER A 147 16.81 5.51 18.07
CA SER A 147 17.71 4.54 17.46
C SER A 147 17.45 4.49 15.95
N TRP A 148 18.54 4.59 15.20
CA TRP A 148 18.57 4.69 13.73
C TRP A 148 18.18 3.39 12.99
N ARG A 149 17.90 2.31 13.74
CA ARG A 149 17.44 1.02 13.22
C ARG A 149 15.94 0.86 13.43
N VAL A 150 15.17 1.42 12.50
CA VAL A 150 13.75 1.10 12.22
C VAL A 150 13.55 0.88 10.73
#